data_AF-A0A7V4LCA7-F1
#
_entry.id   AF-A0A7V4LCA7-F1
#
_cell.length_a   1.000
_cell.length_b   1.000
_cell.length_c   1.000
_cell.angle_alpha   90.00
_cell.angle_beta   90.00
_cell.angle_gamma   90.00
#
_symmetry.space_group_name_H-M   'P 1'
#
loop_
_entity.id
_entity.type
_entity.pdbx_description
1 polymer ?
#
loop_
_entity_poly.entity_id
_entity_poly.type
_entity_poly.pdbx_seq_one_letter_code
_entity_poly.pdbx_strand_id
1 'polypeptide(L)'
;MVGAGACSSAPPSLPAMSDATTDPTLLVLAAADLRYLLNRGYPREQSLALVGNRYGLDRTARQLLHRGVCADAAARVRRAKLRLLAQVLGRPLALDGHNVLITLESA
;
A
#
# COMPACT_ATOMS: atom_id res chain seq x y z
N MET A 1 -0.64 -60.44 12.60
CA MET A 1 0.37 -59.54 13.20
C MET A 1 0.25 -58.20 12.47
N VAL A 2 -0.44 -57.25 13.09
CA VAL A 2 -0.83 -55.96 12.50
C VAL A 2 0.39 -55.04 12.51
N GLY A 3 0.93 -54.73 11.34
CA GLY A 3 2.03 -53.78 11.18
C GLY A 3 1.51 -52.47 10.62
N ALA A 4 1.28 -51.49 11.49
CA ALA A 4 0.94 -50.11 11.12
C ALA A 4 2.18 -49.44 10.51
N GLY A 5 2.24 -49.35 9.19
CA GLY A 5 3.23 -48.55 8.46
C GLY A 5 2.86 -47.08 8.54
N ALA A 6 3.65 -46.30 9.28
CA ALA A 6 3.47 -44.87 9.45
C ALA A 6 3.48 -44.13 8.10
N CYS A 7 2.39 -43.43 7.78
CA CYS A 7 2.39 -42.35 6.79
C CYS A 7 3.32 -41.24 7.30
N SER A 8 4.58 -41.26 6.85
CA SER A 8 5.52 -40.15 7.01
C SER A 8 5.95 -39.69 5.64
N SER A 9 5.19 -38.76 5.08
CA SER A 9 5.75 -37.79 4.15
C SER A 9 5.17 -36.44 4.54
N ALA A 10 6.00 -35.67 5.26
CA ALA A 10 5.76 -34.25 5.45
C ALA A 10 5.45 -33.60 4.08
N PRO A 11 4.48 -32.68 3.99
CA PRO A 11 4.27 -31.96 2.74
C PRO A 11 5.59 -31.29 2.34
N PRO A 12 5.93 -31.24 1.05
CA PRO A 12 7.11 -30.51 0.60
C PRO A 12 6.98 -29.08 1.14
N SER A 13 7.97 -28.68 1.93
CA SER A 13 8.14 -27.30 2.38
C SER A 13 7.94 -26.40 1.17
N LEU A 14 6.88 -25.58 1.22
CA LEU A 14 6.61 -24.55 0.23
C LEU A 14 7.93 -23.86 -0.11
N PRO A 15 8.29 -23.73 -1.39
CA PRO A 15 9.49 -22.99 -1.76
C PRO A 15 9.37 -21.60 -1.14
N ALA A 16 10.45 -21.13 -0.53
CA ALA A 16 10.58 -19.77 -0.06
C ALA A 16 10.09 -18.83 -1.18
N MET A 17 8.98 -18.12 -0.93
CA MET A 17 8.35 -17.24 -1.90
C MET A 17 9.30 -16.09 -2.24
N SER A 18 10.10 -16.25 -3.29
CA SER A 18 11.06 -15.27 -3.75
C SER A 18 10.35 -14.15 -4.52
N ASP A 19 10.40 -12.94 -3.98
CA ASP A 19 10.79 -11.66 -4.62
C ASP A 19 10.24 -11.25 -5.99
N ALA A 20 9.26 -11.94 -6.56
CA ALA A 20 8.64 -11.57 -7.84
C ALA A 20 7.53 -10.50 -7.68
N THR A 21 7.07 -10.24 -6.46
CA THR A 21 5.82 -9.49 -6.21
C THR A 21 5.97 -7.98 -6.12
N THR A 22 7.20 -7.46 -6.25
CA THR A 22 7.49 -6.02 -6.21
C THR A 22 8.34 -5.62 -7.41
N ASP A 23 7.97 -6.03 -8.62
CA ASP A 23 8.53 -5.37 -9.80
C ASP A 23 8.10 -3.89 -9.79
N PRO A 24 9.05 -2.95 -9.62
CA PRO A 24 8.72 -1.52 -9.52
C PRO A 24 7.99 -1.01 -10.76
N THR A 25 8.30 -1.58 -11.92
CA THR A 25 7.71 -1.20 -13.21
C THR A 25 6.21 -1.51 -13.23
N LEU A 26 5.86 -2.71 -12.78
CA LEU A 26 4.47 -3.17 -12.65
C LEU A 26 3.67 -2.29 -11.68
N LEU A 27 4.26 -1.94 -10.54
CA LEU A 27 3.62 -1.06 -9.56
C LEU A 27 3.37 0.35 -10.11
N VAL A 28 4.30 0.90 -10.89
CA VAL A 28 4.13 2.22 -11.52
C VAL A 28 2.99 2.19 -12.55
N LEU A 29 2.90 1.14 -13.37
CA LEU A 29 1.79 0.96 -14.31
C LEU A 29 0.45 0.82 -13.60
N ALA A 30 0.38 -0.04 -12.58
CA ALA A 30 -0.81 -0.22 -11.77
C ALA A 30 -1.22 1.08 -11.05
N ALA A 31 -0.25 1.89 -10.59
CA ALA A 31 -0.51 3.17 -9.97
C ALA A 31 -1.11 4.19 -10.97
N ALA A 32 -0.61 4.21 -12.21
CA ALA A 32 -1.14 5.06 -13.27
C ALA A 32 -2.58 4.68 -13.64
N ASP A 33 -2.87 3.39 -13.79
CA ASP A 33 -4.21 2.88 -14.09
C ASP A 33 -5.19 3.15 -12.94
N LEU A 34 -4.77 2.95 -11.69
CA LEU A 34 -5.58 3.28 -10.53
C LEU A 34 -5.86 4.79 -10.44
N ARG A 35 -4.85 5.64 -10.68
CA ARG A 35 -4.99 7.10 -10.73
C ARG A 35 -6.02 7.51 -11.78
N TYR A 36 -5.96 6.90 -12.95
CA TYR A 36 -6.90 7.16 -14.05
C TYR A 36 -8.36 6.88 -13.66
N LEU A 37 -8.62 5.74 -13.01
CA LEU A 37 -9.96 5.40 -12.52
C LEU A 37 -10.44 6.37 -11.42
N LEU A 38 -9.58 6.67 -10.44
CA LEU A 38 -9.92 7.59 -9.35
C LEU A 38 -10.24 9.00 -9.87
N ASN A 39 -9.52 9.47 -10.90
CA ASN A 39 -9.78 10.75 -11.54
C ASN A 39 -11.16 10.84 -12.22
N ARG A 40 -11.72 9.70 -12.63
CA ARG A 40 -13.06 9.59 -13.23
C ARG A 40 -14.18 9.38 -12.21
N GLY A 41 -13.85 9.40 -10.91
CA GLY A 41 -14.83 9.24 -9.84
C GLY A 41 -15.21 7.79 -9.54
N TYR A 42 -14.46 6.80 -10.07
CA TYR A 42 -14.69 5.41 -9.68
C TYR A 42 -14.35 5.20 -8.19
N PRO A 43 -15.11 4.35 -7.49
CA PRO A 43 -14.88 4.06 -6.09
C PRO A 43 -13.52 3.36 -5.88
N ARG A 44 -12.84 3.76 -4.81
CA ARG A 44 -11.44 3.37 -4.55
C ARG A 44 -11.25 1.87 -4.39
N GLU A 45 -12.05 1.24 -3.55
CA GLU A 45 -11.90 -0.18 -3.22
C GLU A 45 -12.11 -1.07 -4.45
N GLN A 46 -13.15 -0.78 -5.23
CA GLN A 46 -13.46 -1.53 -6.46
C GLN A 46 -12.38 -1.30 -7.53
N SER A 47 -11.90 -0.05 -7.68
CA SER A 47 -10.81 0.27 -8.61
C SER A 47 -9.52 -0.44 -8.23
N LEU A 48 -9.18 -0.49 -6.93
CA LEU A 48 -8.01 -1.19 -6.43
C LEU A 48 -8.13 -2.70 -6.61
N ALA A 49 -9.30 -3.29 -6.40
CA ALA A 49 -9.54 -4.71 -6.65
C ALA A 49 -9.36 -5.05 -8.13
N LEU A 50 -9.93 -4.23 -9.03
CA LEU A 50 -9.80 -4.40 -10.47
C LEU A 50 -8.34 -4.33 -10.95
N VAL A 51 -7.64 -3.25 -10.59
CA VAL A 51 -6.23 -3.06 -10.95
C VAL A 51 -5.36 -4.13 -10.30
N GLY A 52 -5.57 -4.44 -9.03
CA GLY A 52 -4.84 -5.47 -8.31
C GLY A 52 -4.99 -6.86 -8.95
N ASN A 53 -6.20 -7.21 -9.42
CA ASN A 53 -6.43 -8.47 -10.11
C ASN A 53 -5.78 -8.47 -11.50
N ARG A 54 -5.88 -7.36 -12.25
CA ARG A 54 -5.27 -7.23 -13.59
C ARG A 54 -3.76 -7.43 -13.58
N TYR A 55 -3.08 -6.90 -12.57
CA TYR A 55 -1.62 -6.94 -12.46
C TYR A 55 -1.10 -8.05 -11.52
N GLY A 56 -1.97 -8.94 -11.02
CA GLY A 56 -1.57 -10.02 -10.13
C GLY A 56 -0.97 -9.56 -8.80
N LEU A 57 -1.37 -8.39 -8.30
CA LEU A 57 -0.77 -7.77 -7.12
C LEU A 57 -1.15 -8.53 -5.84
N ASP A 58 -0.18 -8.75 -4.96
CA ASP A 58 -0.41 -9.28 -3.62
C ASP A 58 -0.98 -8.24 -2.66
N ARG A 59 -1.15 -8.65 -1.40
CA ARG A 59 -1.65 -7.79 -0.33
C ARG A 59 -0.76 -6.57 -0.12
N THR A 60 0.56 -6.73 -0.14
CA THR A 60 1.52 -5.66 0.14
C THR A 60 1.49 -4.60 -0.95
N ALA A 61 1.59 -5.01 -2.22
CA ALA A 61 1.46 -4.15 -3.39
C ALA A 61 0.12 -3.40 -3.42
N ARG A 62 -0.99 -4.11 -3.13
CA ARG A 62 -2.32 -3.47 -3.02
C ARG A 62 -2.36 -2.42 -1.91
N GLN A 63 -1.76 -2.68 -0.76
CA GLN A 63 -1.70 -1.70 0.33
C GLN A 63 -0.83 -0.48 -0.02
N LEU A 64 0.28 -0.68 -0.74
CA LEU A 64 1.10 0.42 -1.27
C LEU A 64 0.28 1.32 -2.19
N LEU A 65 -0.45 0.75 -3.17
CA LEU A 65 -1.33 1.52 -4.04
C LEU A 65 -2.48 2.19 -3.26
N HIS A 66 -3.06 1.47 -2.30
CA HIS A 66 -4.11 1.98 -1.42
C HIS A 66 -3.67 3.16 -0.54
N ARG A 67 -2.38 3.34 -0.29
CA ARG A 67 -1.89 4.49 0.49
C ARG A 67 -1.26 5.57 -0.39
N GLY A 68 -0.55 5.17 -1.45
CA GLY A 68 0.23 6.06 -2.30
C GLY A 68 -0.54 6.73 -3.44
N VAL A 69 -1.59 6.10 -3.98
CA VAL A 69 -2.29 6.61 -5.16
C VAL A 69 -3.58 7.31 -4.76
N CYS A 70 -3.82 8.54 -5.19
CA CYS A 70 -5.07 9.28 -4.95
C CYS A 70 -5.66 9.79 -6.27
N ALA A 71 -6.64 10.68 -6.29
CA ALA A 71 -7.00 11.45 -7.48
C ALA A 71 -6.17 12.74 -7.56
N ASP A 72 -6.04 13.34 -8.73
CA ASP A 72 -5.27 14.58 -8.93
C ASP A 72 -5.84 15.76 -8.15
N ALA A 73 -7.18 15.86 -8.09
CA ALA A 73 -7.85 16.86 -7.27
C ALA A 73 -7.46 16.73 -5.79
N ALA A 74 -7.48 15.51 -5.25
CA ALA A 74 -7.08 15.24 -3.87
C ALA A 74 -5.58 15.52 -3.64
N ALA A 75 -4.73 15.14 -4.59
CA ALA A 75 -3.29 15.39 -4.52
C ALA A 75 -2.98 16.89 -4.53
N ARG A 76 -3.67 17.67 -5.36
CA ARG A 76 -3.55 19.14 -5.41
C ARG A 76 -3.95 19.79 -4.09
N VAL A 77 -5.08 19.39 -3.50
CA VAL A 77 -5.54 19.90 -2.20
C VAL A 77 -4.51 19.58 -1.10
N ARG A 78 -3.94 18.37 -1.08
CA ARG A 78 -2.91 17.99 -0.12
C ARG A 78 -1.63 18.81 -0.30
N ARG A 79 -1.15 18.97 -1.53
CA ARG A 79 0.04 19.79 -1.83
C ARG A 79 -0.16 21.26 -1.46
N ALA A 80 -1.36 21.80 -1.64
CA ALA A 80 -1.68 23.18 -1.27
C ALA A 80 -1.58 23.44 0.25
N LYS A 81 -1.55 22.40 1.09
CA LYS A 81 -1.35 22.49 2.54
C LYS A 81 0.13 22.55 2.94
N LEU A 82 1.07 22.25 2.03
CA LEU A 82 2.49 22.31 2.33
C LEU A 82 2.91 23.75 2.65
N ARG A 83 3.67 23.92 3.73
CA ARG A 83 4.21 25.21 4.17
C ARG A 83 5.71 25.05 4.38
N LEU A 84 6.47 26.05 3.95
CA LEU A 84 7.89 26.13 4.26
C LEU A 84 8.05 26.49 5.74
N LEU A 85 9.12 26.03 6.37
CA LEU A 85 9.41 26.33 7.77
C LEU A 85 9.48 27.85 8.02
N ALA A 86 10.05 28.59 7.07
CA ALA A 86 10.10 30.06 7.10
C ALA A 86 8.71 30.72 7.16
N GLN A 87 7.65 30.08 6.64
CA GLN A 87 6.29 30.61 6.62
C GLN A 87 5.53 30.39 7.94
N VAL A 88 6.07 29.56 8.84
CA VAL A 88 5.49 29.25 10.14
C VAL A 88 6.33 29.75 11.31
N LEU A 89 7.50 30.35 11.04
CA LEU A 89 8.37 30.92 12.06
C LEU A 89 7.64 32.01 12.85
N GLY A 90 7.76 31.98 14.18
CA GLY A 90 7.11 32.93 15.08
C GLY A 90 5.59 32.77 15.21
N ARG A 91 4.99 31.74 14.60
CA ARG A 91 3.56 31.43 14.72
C ARG A 91 3.36 30.22 15.65
N PRO A 92 2.29 30.20 16.47
CA PRO A 92 1.97 29.00 17.24
C PRO A 92 1.66 27.84 16.30
N LEU A 93 2.37 26.72 16.48
CA LEU A 93 2.19 25.50 15.72
C LEU A 93 1.56 24.44 16.64
N ALA A 94 0.36 24.00 16.30
CA ALA A 94 -0.28 22.87 16.98
C ALA A 94 0.15 21.56 16.30
N LEU A 95 0.58 20.59 17.09
CA LEU A 95 0.87 19.23 16.66
C LEU A 95 -0.22 18.29 17.18
N ASP A 96 -0.63 17.33 16.35
CA ASP A 96 -1.52 16.26 16.78
C ASP A 96 -0.73 15.25 17.62
N GLY A 97 -0.90 15.31 18.94
CA GLY A 97 -0.18 14.47 19.89
C GLY A 97 -0.40 12.98 19.70
N HIS A 98 -1.57 12.55 19.19
CA HIS A 98 -1.84 11.13 18.97
C HIS A 98 -1.01 10.59 17.80
N ASN A 99 -0.97 11.33 16.68
CA ASN A 99 -0.14 10.98 15.54
C ASN A 99 1.36 11.03 15.85
N VAL A 100 1.80 11.97 16.71
CA VAL A 100 3.18 12.00 17.22
C VAL A 100 3.49 10.77 18.08
N LEU A 101 2.61 10.43 19.03
CA LEU A 101 2.80 9.29 19.93
C LEU A 101 2.88 7.96 19.15
N ILE A 102 1.94 7.72 18.24
CA ILE A 102 1.94 6.51 17.38
C ILE A 102 3.28 6.37 16.65
N THR A 103 3.81 7.48 16.13
CA THR A 103 5.08 7.48 15.39
C THR A 103 6.26 7.14 16.29
N LEU A 104 6.28 7.65 17.54
CA LEU A 104 7.35 7.39 18.51
C LEU A 104 7.33 5.96 19.06
N GLU A 105 6.16 5.38 19.29
CA GLU A 105 6.03 4.00 19.78
C GLU A 105 6.36 2.96 18.70
N SER A 106 6.24 3.33 17.42
CA SER A 106 6.46 2.43 16.29
C SER A 106 7.88 2.51 15.69
N ALA A 107 8.75 3.37 16.21
CA ALA A 107 10.12 3.62 15.73
C ALA A 107 11.16 2.79 16.49
#